data_AF-A0A7H1MAX8-F1
#
_entry.id   AF-A0A7H1MAX8-F1
#
_cell.length_a   1.000
_cell.length_b   1.000
_cell.length_c   1.000
_cell.angle_alpha   90.00
_cell.angle_beta   90.00
_cell.angle_gamma   90.00
#
_symmetry.space_group_name_H-M   'P 1'
#
loop_
_entity.id
_entity.type
_entity.pdbx_description
1 polymer ?
#
loop_
_entity_poly.entity_id
_entity_poly.type
_entity_poly.pdbx_seq_one_letter_code
_entity_poly.pdbx_strand_id
1 'polypeptide(L)'
;MPINPLTRTAVSTVLFIAAVLAVYFAGRIDGHRTAMQAAEKEKAEIIGTYQAAALSAEIRYSEKLAEAAAEKQKWFDFAQDQSAKLAAANRQLDIQTAKLQEQIPNAVKNDGNGFTGIGADSLRIYNRAFGYAD
;
A
#
# COMPACT_ATOMS: atom_id res chain seq x y z
N MET A 1 -19.47 -7.93 -90.56
CA MET A 1 -19.02 -9.32 -90.79
C MET A 1 -19.66 -10.20 -89.73
N PRO A 2 -20.42 -11.26 -90.09
CA PRO A 2 -21.02 -12.13 -89.09
C PRO A 2 -19.92 -12.91 -88.36
N ILE A 3 -19.90 -12.77 -87.03
CA ILE A 3 -18.96 -13.49 -86.16
C ILE A 3 -19.28 -14.98 -86.28
N ASN A 4 -18.30 -15.77 -86.71
CA ASN A 4 -18.43 -17.21 -86.90
C ASN A 4 -18.88 -17.85 -85.57
N PRO A 5 -19.94 -18.68 -85.54
CA PRO A 5 -20.46 -19.28 -84.29
C PRO A 5 -19.37 -20.00 -83.46
N LEU A 6 -18.36 -20.54 -84.12
CA LEU A 6 -17.20 -21.18 -83.48
C LEU A 6 -16.30 -20.21 -82.71
N THR A 7 -16.13 -18.97 -83.18
CA THR A 7 -15.33 -17.97 -82.45
C THR A 7 -16.10 -17.40 -81.26
N ARG A 8 -17.43 -17.32 -81.36
CA ARG A 8 -18.31 -16.89 -80.25
C ARG A 8 -18.32 -17.90 -79.11
N THR A 9 -18.37 -19.20 -79.39
CA THR A 9 -18.34 -20.25 -78.36
C THR A 9 -16.97 -20.32 -77.69
N ALA A 10 -15.88 -20.22 -78.45
CA ALA A 10 -14.51 -20.21 -77.92
C ALA A 10 -14.23 -19.00 -77.00
N VAL A 11 -14.71 -17.81 -77.36
CA VAL A 11 -14.57 -16.62 -76.48
C VAL A 11 -15.39 -16.78 -75.19
N SER A 12 -16.60 -17.34 -75.29
CA SER A 12 -17.44 -17.57 -74.11
C SER A 12 -16.85 -18.58 -73.14
N THR A 13 -16.20 -19.65 -73.61
CA THR A 13 -15.58 -20.65 -72.74
C THR A 13 -14.34 -20.09 -72.03
N VAL A 14 -13.51 -19.31 -72.73
CA VAL A 14 -12.35 -18.65 -72.12
C VAL A 14 -12.77 -17.65 -71.05
N LEU A 15 -13.82 -16.86 -71.31
CA LEU A 15 -14.36 -15.92 -70.31
C LEU A 15 -14.91 -16.65 -69.07
N PHE A 16 -15.56 -17.80 -69.26
CA PHE A 16 -16.08 -18.59 -68.15
C PHE A 16 -14.93 -19.15 -67.29
N ILE A 17 -13.88 -19.68 -67.90
CA ILE A 17 -12.69 -20.16 -67.19
C ILE A 17 -12.00 -19.02 -66.43
N ALA A 18 -11.85 -17.84 -67.05
CA ALA A 18 -11.28 -16.66 -66.39
C ALA A 18 -12.11 -16.21 -65.18
N ALA A 19 -13.44 -16.24 -65.27
CA ALA A 19 -14.33 -15.90 -64.16
C ALA A 19 -14.21 -16.89 -62.99
N VAL A 20 -14.13 -18.20 -63.27
CA VAL A 20 -13.94 -19.23 -62.23
C VAL A 20 -12.59 -19.05 -61.52
N LEU A 21 -11.52 -18.79 -62.27
CA LEU A 21 -10.20 -18.52 -61.69
C LEU A 21 -10.21 -17.25 -60.84
N ALA A 22 -10.84 -16.17 -61.31
CA ALA A 22 -10.95 -14.92 -60.57
C ALA A 22 -11.69 -15.10 -59.23
N VAL A 23 -12.79 -15.86 -59.21
CA VAL A 23 -13.53 -16.18 -57.98
C VAL A 23 -12.68 -17.03 -57.01
N TYR A 24 -11.95 -18.03 -57.53
CA TYR A 24 -11.07 -18.87 -56.72
C TYR A 24 -9.94 -18.07 -56.06
N PHE A 25 -9.27 -17.18 -56.81
CA PHE A 25 -8.21 -16.34 -56.26
C PHE A 25 -8.74 -15.25 -55.31
N ALA A 26 -9.89 -14.64 -55.62
CA ALA A 26 -10.53 -13.66 -54.75
C ALA A 26 -10.90 -14.27 -53.39
N GLY A 27 -11.53 -15.45 -53.37
CA GLY A 27 -11.87 -16.16 -52.14
C GLY A 27 -10.66 -16.53 -51.29
N ARG A 28 -9.53 -16.88 -51.93
CA ARG A 28 -8.27 -17.17 -51.22
C ARG A 28 -7.69 -15.91 -50.56
N ILE A 29 -7.72 -14.76 -51.24
CA ILE A 29 -7.21 -13.49 -50.73
C ILE A 29 -8.07 -12.98 -49.56
N ASP A 30 -9.39 -13.06 -49.69
CA ASP A 30 -10.31 -12.65 -48.61
C ASP A 30 -10.24 -13.59 -47.40
N GLY A 31 -10.01 -14.89 -47.62
CA GLY A 31 -9.73 -15.84 -46.54
C GLY A 31 -8.48 -15.48 -45.74
N HIS A 32 -7.40 -15.04 -46.39
CA HIS A 32 -6.20 -14.60 -45.69
C HIS A 32 -6.40 -13.30 -44.91
N ARG A 33 -7.16 -12.34 -45.45
CA ARG A 33 -7.47 -11.08 -44.76
C ARG A 33 -8.32 -11.28 -43.51
N THR A 34 -9.35 -12.11 -43.61
CA THR A 34 -10.24 -12.42 -42.49
C THR A 34 -9.51 -13.18 -41.39
N ALA A 35 -8.67 -14.16 -41.74
CA ALA A 35 -7.83 -14.88 -40.79
C ALA A 35 -6.82 -13.94 -40.08
N MET A 36 -6.22 -13.00 -40.82
CA MET A 36 -5.29 -12.02 -40.24
C MET A 36 -6.00 -11.07 -39.27
N GLN A 37 -7.18 -10.56 -39.62
CA GLN A 37 -7.99 -9.71 -38.73
C GLN A 37 -8.44 -10.45 -37.46
N ALA A 38 -8.80 -11.73 -37.58
CA ALA A 38 -9.16 -12.56 -36.43
C ALA A 38 -7.95 -12.73 -35.49
N ALA A 39 -6.78 -13.05 -36.04
CA ALA A 39 -5.54 -13.19 -35.27
C ALA A 39 -5.09 -11.88 -34.62
N GLU A 40 -5.26 -10.73 -35.29
CA GLU A 40 -4.96 -9.42 -34.70
C GLU A 40 -5.90 -9.07 -33.55
N LYS A 41 -7.19 -9.36 -33.68
CA LYS A 41 -8.17 -9.16 -32.59
C LYS A 41 -7.86 -10.02 -31.38
N GLU A 42 -7.58 -11.30 -31.60
CA GLU A 42 -7.20 -12.24 -30.53
C GLU A 42 -5.94 -11.77 -29.79
N LYS A 43 -4.91 -11.34 -30.54
CA LYS A 43 -3.71 -10.75 -29.94
C LYS A 43 -4.01 -9.47 -29.15
N ALA A 44 -4.84 -8.58 -29.69
CA ALA A 44 -5.20 -7.33 -29.03
C ALA A 44 -5.99 -7.59 -27.73
N GLU A 45 -6.88 -8.58 -27.71
CA GLU A 45 -7.62 -9.00 -26.53
C GLU A 45 -6.67 -9.57 -25.47
N ILE A 46 -5.78 -10.49 -25.85
CA ILE A 46 -4.77 -11.05 -24.96
C ILE A 46 -3.91 -9.93 -24.37
N ILE A 47 -3.36 -9.05 -25.20
CA ILE A 47 -2.54 -7.92 -24.73
C ILE A 47 -3.34 -7.02 -23.78
N GLY A 48 -4.60 -6.73 -24.10
CA GLY A 48 -5.48 -5.92 -23.26
C GLY A 48 -5.71 -6.55 -21.88
N THR A 49 -5.96 -7.86 -21.82
CA THR A 49 -6.13 -8.57 -20.54
C THR A 49 -4.84 -8.58 -19.71
N TYR A 50 -3.68 -8.81 -20.34
CA TYR A 50 -2.40 -8.75 -19.65
C TYR A 50 -2.09 -7.35 -19.12
N GLN A 51 -2.36 -6.29 -19.89
CA GLN A 51 -2.16 -4.90 -19.45
C GLN A 51 -3.08 -4.55 -18.27
N ALA A 52 -4.37 -4.94 -18.34
CA ALA A 52 -5.31 -4.72 -17.25
C ALA A 52 -4.89 -5.48 -15.97
N ALA A 53 -4.44 -6.74 -16.12
CA ALA A 53 -3.94 -7.53 -15.01
C ALA A 53 -2.67 -6.90 -14.39
N ALA A 54 -1.71 -6.47 -15.21
CA ALA A 54 -0.49 -5.80 -14.77
C ALA A 54 -0.79 -4.51 -14.00
N LEU A 55 -1.66 -3.65 -14.56
CA LEU A 55 -2.08 -2.41 -13.89
C LEU A 55 -2.77 -2.69 -12.55
N SER A 56 -3.66 -3.69 -12.51
CA SER A 56 -4.34 -4.07 -11.26
C SER A 56 -3.36 -4.61 -10.20
N ALA A 57 -2.31 -5.31 -10.61
CA ALA A 57 -1.28 -5.81 -9.72
C ALA A 57 -0.42 -4.66 -9.18
N GLU A 58 -0.07 -3.68 -10.01
CA GLU A 58 0.68 -2.49 -9.61
C GLU A 58 -0.13 -1.61 -8.64
N ILE A 59 -1.42 -1.41 -8.91
CA ILE A 59 -2.32 -0.69 -7.99
C ILE A 59 -2.37 -1.41 -6.64
N ARG A 60 -2.64 -2.71 -6.61
CA ARG A 60 -2.67 -3.49 -5.35
C ARG A 60 -1.34 -3.47 -4.62
N TYR A 61 -0.23 -3.50 -5.34
CA TYR A 61 1.09 -3.43 -4.74
C TYR A 61 1.35 -2.05 -4.12
N SER A 62 0.99 -0.98 -4.82
CA SER A 62 1.15 0.39 -4.31
C SER A 62 0.23 0.68 -3.13
N GLU A 63 -1.00 0.18 -3.14
CA GLU A 63 -1.93 0.24 -1.99
C GLU A 63 -1.35 -0.46 -0.76
N LYS A 64 -0.86 -1.71 -0.91
CA LYS A 64 -0.21 -2.43 0.19
C LYS A 64 1.04 -1.73 0.70
N LEU A 65 1.81 -1.12 -0.19
CA LEU A 65 3.00 -0.35 0.20
C LEU A 65 2.60 0.89 1.00
N ALA A 66 1.55 1.61 0.57
CA ALA A 66 1.03 2.76 1.27
C ALA A 66 0.46 2.39 2.66
N GLU A 67 -0.27 1.27 2.75
CA GLU A 67 -0.78 0.75 4.02
C GLU A 67 0.36 0.38 4.98
N ALA A 68 1.37 -0.36 4.49
CA ALA A 68 2.54 -0.71 5.29
C ALA A 68 3.35 0.53 5.72
N ALA A 69 3.45 1.55 4.87
CA ALA A 69 4.09 2.81 5.23
C ALA A 69 3.30 3.57 6.31
N ALA A 70 1.98 3.63 6.19
CA ALA A 70 1.10 4.25 7.18
C ALA A 70 1.17 3.53 8.54
N GLU A 71 1.20 2.20 8.54
CA GLU A 71 1.34 1.42 9.77
C GLU A 71 2.69 1.67 10.44
N LYS A 72 3.78 1.66 9.67
CA LYS A 72 5.12 2.00 10.20
C LYS A 72 5.15 3.39 10.80
N GLN A 73 4.56 4.38 10.13
CA GLN A 73 4.50 5.75 10.63
C GLN A 73 3.73 5.81 11.95
N LYS A 74 2.57 5.16 12.03
CA LYS A 74 1.76 5.08 13.25
C LYS A 74 2.56 4.51 14.44
N TRP A 75 3.29 3.42 14.23
CA TRP A 75 4.11 2.82 15.28
C TRP A 75 5.30 3.68 15.67
N PHE A 76 5.91 4.38 14.70
CA PHE A 76 6.98 5.33 14.97
C PHE A 76 6.50 6.50 15.82
N ASP A 77 5.38 7.12 15.45
CA ASP A 77 4.78 8.24 16.20
C ASP A 77 4.36 7.81 17.60
N PHE A 78 3.77 6.61 17.73
CA PHE A 78 3.45 6.03 19.03
C PHE A 78 4.68 5.83 19.90
N ALA A 79 5.76 5.26 19.35
CA ALA A 79 7.00 5.05 20.09
C ALA A 79 7.65 6.38 20.51
N GLN A 80 7.61 7.39 19.64
CA GLN A 80 8.11 8.73 19.93
C GLN A 80 7.34 9.38 21.09
N ASP A 81 6.01 9.33 21.06
CA ASP A 81 5.13 9.85 22.12
C ASP A 81 5.35 9.13 23.46
N GLN A 82 5.42 7.79 23.43
CA GLN A 82 5.71 7.00 24.63
C GLN A 82 7.09 7.32 25.22
N SER A 83 8.10 7.50 24.36
CA SER A 83 9.44 7.88 24.79
C SER A 83 9.45 9.27 25.43
N ALA A 84 8.71 10.23 24.86
CA ALA A 84 8.58 11.57 25.42
C ALA A 84 7.86 11.57 26.78
N LYS A 85 6.77 10.79 26.91
CA LYS A 85 6.04 10.60 28.16
C LYS A 85 6.92 9.95 29.23
N LEU A 86 7.67 8.92 28.88
CA LEU A 86 8.60 8.26 29.80
C LEU A 86 9.70 9.23 30.26
N ALA A 87 10.30 9.99 29.34
CA ALA A 87 11.30 10.99 29.70
C ALA A 87 10.72 12.10 30.60
N ALA A 88 9.47 12.52 30.38
CA ALA A 88 8.80 13.46 31.27
C ALA A 88 8.52 12.86 32.66
N ALA A 89 8.03 11.62 32.72
CA ALA A 89 7.79 10.91 33.97
C ALA A 89 9.08 10.73 34.77
N ASN A 90 10.17 10.30 34.13
CA ASN A 90 11.47 10.15 34.78
C ASN A 90 11.99 11.47 35.34
N ARG A 91 11.90 12.57 34.58
CA ARG A 91 12.27 13.91 35.11
C ARG A 91 11.44 14.29 36.33
N GLN A 92 10.14 14.00 36.31
CA GLN A 92 9.26 14.29 37.44
C GLN A 92 9.62 13.44 38.67
N LEU A 93 9.98 12.17 38.47
CA LEU A 93 10.50 11.31 39.54
C LEU A 93 11.82 11.84 40.09
N ASP A 94 12.77 12.21 39.23
CA ASP A 94 14.07 12.75 39.66
C ASP A 94 13.90 14.01 40.52
N ILE A 95 13.01 14.93 40.11
CA ILE A 95 12.69 16.15 40.89
C ILE A 95 12.09 15.78 42.26
N GLN A 96 11.15 14.83 42.30
CA GLN A 96 10.54 14.39 43.55
C GLN A 96 11.56 13.72 44.47
N THR A 97 12.42 12.87 43.93
CA THR A 97 13.48 12.20 44.66
C THR A 97 14.47 13.23 45.23
N ALA A 98 14.92 14.20 44.44
CA ALA A 98 15.82 15.25 44.91
C ALA A 98 15.18 16.08 46.04
N LYS A 99 13.89 16.43 45.90
CA LYS A 99 13.16 17.15 46.95
C LYS A 99 13.03 16.34 48.23
N LEU A 100 12.71 15.05 48.14
CA LEU A 100 12.65 14.18 49.31
C LEU A 100 14.03 14.04 49.98
N GLN A 101 15.10 13.89 49.20
CA GLN A 101 16.48 13.83 49.70
C GLN A 101 16.89 15.09 50.46
N GLU A 102 16.39 16.26 50.06
CA GLU A 102 16.61 17.53 50.78
C GLU A 102 15.72 17.63 52.03
N GLN A 103 14.46 17.19 51.96
CA GLN A 103 13.49 17.37 53.05
C GLN A 103 13.70 16.40 54.22
N ILE A 104 14.09 15.15 53.95
CA ILE A 104 14.31 14.13 54.98
C ILE A 104 15.32 14.58 56.06
N PRO A 105 16.57 14.99 55.74
CA PRO A 105 17.54 15.38 56.76
C PRO A 105 17.09 16.62 57.55
N ASN A 106 16.39 17.55 56.89
CA ASN A 106 15.84 18.73 57.55
C ASN A 106 14.75 18.36 58.56
N ALA A 107 13.83 17.44 58.20
CA ALA A 107 12.80 16.95 59.11
C ALA A 107 13.39 16.17 60.29
N VAL A 108 14.36 15.28 60.03
CA VAL A 108 15.05 14.54 61.10
C VAL A 108 15.76 15.50 62.06
N LYS A 109 16.38 16.56 61.55
CA LYS A 109 17.02 17.59 62.38
C LYS A 109 16.01 18.36 63.23
N ASN A 110 14.85 18.70 62.68
CA ASN A 110 13.79 19.43 63.39
C ASN A 110 13.11 18.57 64.46
N ASP A 111 12.89 17.28 64.18
CA ASP A 111 12.28 16.34 65.13
C ASP A 111 13.18 16.13 66.37
N GLY A 112 14.51 16.26 66.20
CA GLY A 112 15.50 16.29 67.27
C GLY A 112 15.84 14.93 67.89
N ASN A 113 16.99 14.85 68.56
CA ASN A 113 17.55 13.59 69.09
C ASN A 113 16.74 12.92 70.22
N GLY A 114 15.73 13.60 70.77
CA GLY A 114 14.91 13.06 71.87
C GLY A 114 13.77 12.16 71.40
N PHE A 115 13.50 12.09 70.09
CA PHE A 115 12.37 11.35 69.54
C PHE A 115 12.79 9.91 69.17
N THR A 116 12.14 8.90 69.76
CA THR A 116 12.48 7.47 69.57
C THR A 116 11.66 6.78 68.46
N GLY A 117 11.02 7.57 67.58
CA GLY A 117 10.12 7.11 66.50
C GLY A 117 10.11 8.07 65.30
N ILE A 118 9.04 8.05 64.47
CA ILE A 118 8.84 9.06 63.41
C ILE A 118 8.31 10.35 64.06
N GLY A 119 9.13 11.41 64.08
CA GLY A 119 8.73 12.72 64.60
C GLY A 119 7.69 13.43 63.72
N ALA A 120 7.10 14.52 64.22
CA ALA A 120 5.98 15.18 63.57
C ALA A 120 6.31 15.69 62.15
N ASP A 121 7.51 16.24 61.94
CA ASP A 121 7.94 16.72 60.62
C ASP A 121 8.23 15.56 59.67
N SER A 122 8.85 14.49 60.15
CA SER A 122 9.07 13.27 59.36
C SER A 122 7.77 12.56 58.98
N LEU A 123 6.78 12.53 59.89
CA LEU A 123 5.47 11.92 59.64
C LEU A 123 4.70 12.70 58.58
N ARG A 124 4.81 14.03 58.58
CA ARG A 124 4.21 14.89 57.55
C ARG A 124 4.78 14.62 56.16
N ILE A 125 6.10 14.44 56.05
CA ILE A 125 6.73 14.06 54.77
C ILE A 125 6.22 12.69 54.30
N TYR A 126 6.14 11.72 55.23
CA TYR A 126 5.63 10.38 54.92
C TYR A 126 4.17 10.42 54.46
N ASN A 127 3.29 11.07 55.22
CA ASN A 127 1.87 11.20 54.87
C ASN A 127 1.69 11.85 53.49
N ARG A 128 2.42 12.93 53.21
CA ARG A 128 2.39 13.62 51.92
C ARG A 128 2.88 12.76 50.77
N ALA A 129 3.91 11.93 50.98
CA ALA A 129 4.43 11.02 49.94
C ALA A 129 3.42 9.93 49.55
N PHE A 130 2.55 9.53 50.48
CA PHE A 130 1.49 8.53 50.25
C PHE A 130 0.11 9.15 49.98
N GLY A 131 0.00 10.49 49.90
CA GLY A 131 -1.25 11.19 49.59
C GLY A 131 -2.23 11.32 50.76
N TYR A 132 -1.79 11.11 52.00
CA TYR A 132 -2.56 11.38 53.20
C TYR A 132 -2.50 12.88 53.55
N ALA A 133 -3.59 13.41 54.13
CA ALA A 133 -3.63 14.78 54.62
C ALA A 133 -2.69 14.96 55.83
N ASP A 134 -2.08 16.15 55.94
CA ASP A 134 -1.15 16.54 56.99
C ASP A 134 -1.82 16.55 58.39
#